data_AF-A0A8B8BVR7-F1
#
_entry.id   AF-A0A8B8BVR7-F1
#
_cell.length_a   1.000
_cell.length_b   1.000
_cell.length_c   1.000
_cell.angle_alpha   90.00
_cell.angle_beta   90.00
_cell.angle_gamma   90.00
#
_symmetry.space_group_name_H-M   'P 1'
#
loop_
_entity.id
_entity.type
_entity.pdbx_description
1 polymer ?
#
loop_
_entity_poly.entity_id
_entity_poly.type
_entity_poly.pdbx_seq_one_letter_code
_entity_poly.pdbx_strand_id
1 'polypeptide(L)'
;MSLVQYLVGFMLKHGGCTERDIERLSKIGLCVHPVTLHRKFKEWQHILDTCVIEARDSWSNGAHTTYQIIGDNWDKDLLPSYRTSDRRTMSLHLFNIYAILDRVTFAPENFERFHDQIDVATFIPSEEEQNQLSKELCFIISTSIIENHPQMNRVLKQAYPKHLEHQFSTFAGQKTTQYPLGLRDCNEIKTQDVIQLLKDLSKRYVPCKDDSIVEPVFFGGDRLTDERVQSAQEAMKNADTPLERLEGFVSKTEDFHRLMNFLEAIHKLTYNTQSGPDRCTVYYFRNVLNMRNVKGKVCNSFRAYKMLYYVILDAVCLLMFLTIMNVETIEEQLPLPENFAELTDSEKVTWIDSVSLNILSKWFFEGKDDVFKDLREVISNPNHPDNYWISNLQADGRLKCHYCENTYKFSNTLQYHEKKIHNVTIEKSKPKEKKEDKDEVYDYILMLFRLTVLLKNLDSGIDMGDGERVVRSAKYELPIYNQIK
;
A
#
# COMPACT_ATOMS: atom_id res chain seq x y z
N MET A 1 -42.42 27.53 3.88
CA MET A 1 -41.09 27.62 4.51
C MET A 1 -40.06 27.82 3.41
N SER A 2 -39.13 28.76 3.57
CA SER A 2 -38.19 29.10 2.49
C SER A 2 -37.02 28.10 2.43
N LEU A 3 -36.49 27.86 1.22
CA LEU A 3 -35.26 27.08 1.02
C LEU A 3 -34.09 27.63 1.86
N VAL A 4 -34.04 28.95 2.03
CA VAL A 4 -33.05 29.66 2.85
C VAL A 4 -33.10 29.22 4.32
N GLN A 5 -34.29 29.07 4.92
CA GLN A 5 -34.43 28.62 6.32
C GLN A 5 -33.89 27.19 6.53
N TYR A 6 -34.00 26.33 5.51
CA TYR A 6 -33.40 25.00 5.53
C TYR A 6 -31.87 25.07 5.42
N LEU A 7 -31.34 25.84 4.46
CA LEU A 7 -29.90 26.02 4.29
C LEU A 7 -29.23 26.55 5.57
N VAL A 8 -29.82 27.59 6.19
CA VAL A 8 -29.34 28.13 7.46
C VAL A 8 -29.40 27.07 8.56
N GLY A 9 -30.50 26.32 8.66
CA GLY A 9 -30.62 25.23 9.64
C GLY A 9 -29.58 24.11 9.44
N PHE A 10 -29.25 23.77 8.20
CA PHE A 10 -28.21 22.79 7.88
C PHE A 10 -26.81 23.29 8.26
N MET A 11 -26.47 24.54 7.91
CA MET A 11 -25.20 25.15 8.31
C MET A 11 -25.04 25.18 9.84
N LEU A 12 -26.10 25.52 10.58
CA LEU A 12 -26.07 25.54 12.04
C LEU A 12 -25.88 24.14 12.63
N LYS A 13 -26.62 23.14 12.12
CA LYS A 13 -26.53 21.75 12.61
C LYS A 13 -25.17 21.12 12.31
N HIS A 14 -24.62 21.33 11.12
CA HIS A 14 -23.29 20.81 10.75
C HIS A 14 -22.13 21.64 11.33
N GLY A 15 -22.36 22.93 11.62
CA GLY A 15 -21.42 23.81 12.30
C GLY A 15 -21.33 23.61 13.82
N GLY A 16 -22.02 22.59 14.36
CA GLY A 16 -21.94 22.23 15.78
C GLY A 16 -22.80 23.08 16.73
N CYS A 17 -23.78 23.84 16.22
CA CYS A 17 -24.73 24.53 17.10
C CYS A 17 -25.58 23.51 17.87
N THR A 18 -25.89 23.83 19.13
CA THR A 18 -26.74 22.95 19.93
C THR A 18 -28.18 22.96 19.43
N GLU A 19 -28.93 21.88 19.66
CA GLU A 19 -30.34 21.83 19.25
C GLU A 19 -31.18 22.94 19.88
N ARG A 20 -30.82 23.35 21.12
CA ARG A 20 -31.46 24.47 21.81
C ARG A 20 -31.23 25.81 21.10
N ASP A 21 -30.04 26.02 20.55
CA ASP A 21 -29.74 27.26 19.82
C ASP A 21 -30.47 27.31 18.48
N ILE A 22 -30.51 26.18 17.76
CA ILE A 22 -31.28 26.04 16.52
C ILE A 22 -32.78 26.25 16.80
N GLU A 23 -33.31 25.72 17.90
CA GLU A 23 -34.71 25.93 18.30
C GLU A 23 -35.00 27.42 18.54
N ARG A 24 -34.12 28.14 19.24
CA ARG A 24 -34.25 29.59 19.49
C ARG A 24 -34.25 30.38 18.18
N LEU A 25 -33.32 30.07 17.27
CA LEU A 25 -33.23 30.71 15.95
C LEU A 25 -34.46 30.39 15.08
N SER A 26 -35.05 29.20 15.25
CA SER A 26 -36.30 28.85 14.57
C SER A 26 -37.50 29.65 15.07
N LYS A 27 -37.57 29.95 16.37
CA LYS A 27 -38.65 30.77 16.96
C LYS A 27 -38.68 32.21 16.43
N ILE A 28 -37.52 32.74 16.03
CA ILE A 28 -37.41 34.06 15.38
C ILE A 28 -37.42 33.98 13.84
N GLY A 29 -37.69 32.81 13.27
CA GLY A 29 -37.88 32.62 11.82
C GLY A 29 -36.60 32.56 10.98
N LEU A 30 -35.41 32.50 11.59
CA LEU A 30 -34.13 32.45 10.86
C LEU A 30 -33.83 31.08 10.26
N CYS A 31 -34.27 30.01 10.91
CA CYS A 31 -34.11 28.65 10.41
C CYS A 31 -35.35 27.80 10.71
N VAL A 32 -35.36 26.58 10.20
CA VAL A 32 -36.39 25.59 10.54
C VAL A 32 -36.13 24.94 11.90
N HIS A 33 -37.18 24.40 12.53
CA HIS A 33 -37.08 23.70 13.82
C HIS A 33 -36.17 22.46 13.71
N PRO A 34 -35.39 22.10 14.76
CA PRO A 34 -34.48 20.94 14.74
C PRO A 34 -35.13 19.62 14.30
N VAL A 35 -36.35 19.35 14.77
CA VAL A 35 -37.13 18.16 14.38
C VAL A 35 -37.44 18.16 12.89
N THR A 36 -37.74 19.33 12.32
CA THR A 36 -38.03 19.48 10.89
C THR A 36 -36.77 19.28 10.04
N LEU A 37 -35.61 19.78 10.50
CA LEU A 37 -34.31 19.46 9.87
C LEU A 37 -34.07 17.95 9.88
N HIS A 38 -34.28 17.31 11.03
CA HIS A 38 -34.03 15.88 11.17
C HIS A 38 -34.95 15.05 10.26
N ARG A 39 -36.23 15.42 10.16
CA ARG A 39 -37.16 14.80 9.20
C ARG A 39 -36.70 15.01 7.76
N LYS A 40 -36.24 16.22 7.41
CA LYS A 40 -35.72 16.53 6.07
C LYS A 40 -34.47 15.74 5.73
N PHE A 41 -33.56 15.55 6.69
CA PHE A 41 -32.39 14.68 6.51
C PHE A 41 -32.78 13.22 6.32
N LYS A 42 -33.78 12.72 7.05
CA LYS A 42 -34.34 11.38 6.81
C LYS A 42 -34.94 11.25 5.42
N GLU A 43 -35.63 12.28 4.93
CA GLU A 43 -36.09 12.34 3.54
C GLU A 43 -34.95 12.37 2.54
N TRP A 44 -33.72 12.78 2.89
CA TRP A 44 -32.58 12.77 1.97
C TRP A 44 -31.79 11.47 2.00
N GLN A 45 -32.02 10.62 3.00
CA GLN A 45 -31.27 9.39 3.19
C GLN A 45 -31.35 8.45 1.98
N HIS A 46 -32.49 8.41 1.27
CA HIS A 46 -32.66 7.60 0.05
C HIS A 46 -32.00 8.23 -1.19
N ILE A 47 -31.69 9.53 -1.14
CA ILE A 47 -31.05 10.27 -2.24
C ILE A 47 -29.53 10.05 -2.23
N LEU A 48 -28.95 9.81 -1.03
CA LEU A 48 -27.50 9.74 -0.84
C LEU A 48 -26.81 8.67 -1.69
N ASP A 49 -27.51 7.55 -1.98
CA ASP A 49 -26.98 6.46 -2.76
C ASP A 49 -27.70 6.24 -4.09
N THR A 50 -28.60 7.15 -4.49
CA THR A 50 -29.33 7.03 -5.77
C THR A 50 -28.38 6.91 -6.95
N CYS A 51 -27.32 7.74 -7.01
CA CYS A 51 -26.34 7.66 -8.09
C CYS A 51 -25.58 6.32 -8.12
N VAL A 52 -25.37 5.68 -6.96
CA VAL A 52 -24.72 4.37 -6.88
C VAL A 52 -25.66 3.28 -7.36
N ILE A 53 -26.94 3.37 -7.02
CA ILE A 53 -27.99 2.46 -7.51
C ILE A 53 -28.13 2.60 -9.03
N GLU A 54 -28.14 3.82 -9.56
CA GLU A 54 -28.19 4.07 -11.02
C GLU A 54 -26.96 3.49 -11.73
N ALA A 55 -25.77 3.65 -11.14
CA ALA A 55 -24.54 3.05 -11.67
C ALA A 55 -24.63 1.51 -11.64
N ARG A 56 -25.09 0.92 -10.54
CA ARG A 56 -25.33 -0.53 -10.39
C ARG A 56 -26.26 -1.05 -11.47
N ASP A 57 -27.42 -0.41 -11.65
CA ASP A 57 -28.43 -0.83 -12.62
C ASP A 57 -27.91 -0.69 -14.05
N SER A 58 -27.14 0.34 -14.33
CA SER A 58 -26.46 0.52 -15.63
C SER A 58 -25.42 -0.59 -15.87
N TRP A 59 -24.60 -0.90 -14.87
CA TRP A 59 -23.60 -1.97 -14.90
C TRP A 59 -24.25 -3.34 -15.12
N SER A 60 -25.34 -3.65 -14.41
CA SER A 60 -26.14 -4.87 -14.63
C SER A 60 -26.63 -5.02 -16.08
N ASN A 61 -26.82 -3.91 -16.79
CA ASN A 61 -27.27 -3.87 -18.17
C ASN A 61 -26.11 -3.83 -19.20
N GLY A 62 -24.86 -3.98 -18.76
CA GLY A 62 -23.69 -4.00 -19.62
C GLY A 62 -23.09 -2.63 -19.92
N ALA A 63 -23.45 -1.59 -19.16
CA ALA A 63 -22.75 -0.31 -19.24
C ALA A 63 -21.33 -0.41 -18.66
N HIS A 64 -20.44 0.46 -19.13
CA HIS A 64 -19.05 0.46 -18.68
C HIS A 64 -18.82 1.12 -17.32
N THR A 65 -19.77 1.89 -16.77
CA THR A 65 -19.55 2.57 -15.48
C THR A 65 -19.64 1.60 -14.31
N THR A 66 -18.48 1.27 -13.73
CA THR A 66 -18.35 0.41 -12.55
C THR A 66 -18.00 1.23 -11.29
N TYR A 67 -18.01 0.56 -10.14
CA TYR A 67 -17.61 1.16 -8.87
C TYR A 67 -17.08 0.12 -7.90
N GLN A 68 -16.46 0.63 -6.85
CA GLN A 68 -15.94 -0.16 -5.74
C GLN A 68 -16.56 0.33 -4.44
N ILE A 69 -16.66 -0.58 -3.46
CA ILE A 69 -17.04 -0.23 -2.10
C ILE A 69 -15.79 -0.29 -1.25
N ILE A 70 -15.54 0.75 -0.47
CA ILE A 70 -14.49 0.74 0.54
C ILE A 70 -15.11 0.95 1.92
N GLY A 71 -14.50 0.34 2.93
CA GLY A 71 -14.90 0.62 4.30
C GLY A 71 -13.79 0.40 5.31
N ASP A 72 -14.00 0.97 6.48
CA ASP A 72 -13.07 0.92 7.61
C ASP A 72 -13.85 1.03 8.92
N ASN A 73 -13.26 0.51 9.99
CA ASN A 73 -13.84 0.57 11.32
C ASN A 73 -13.96 1.99 11.83
N TRP A 74 -15.02 2.22 12.58
CA TRP A 74 -15.20 3.37 13.42
C TRP A 74 -15.53 2.90 14.84
N ASP A 75 -14.49 2.78 15.65
CA ASP A 75 -14.60 2.40 17.05
C ASP A 75 -14.53 3.63 17.96
N LYS A 76 -15.43 3.70 18.94
CA LYS A 76 -15.42 4.78 19.93
C LYS A 76 -15.82 4.32 21.31
N ASP A 77 -14.92 4.52 22.26
CA ASP A 77 -15.22 4.36 23.68
C ASP A 77 -15.88 5.62 24.25
N LEU A 78 -17.09 5.45 24.79
CA LEU A 78 -17.78 6.45 25.59
C LEU A 78 -17.46 6.20 27.06
N LEU A 79 -16.62 7.07 27.60
CA LEU A 79 -16.19 7.02 28.99
C LEU A 79 -17.20 7.77 29.88
N PRO A 80 -17.84 7.11 30.86
CA PRO A 80 -18.67 7.82 31.83
C PRO A 80 -17.80 8.68 32.74
N SER A 81 -18.32 9.83 33.18
CA SER A 81 -17.62 10.75 34.10
C SER A 81 -17.18 10.07 35.40
N TYR A 82 -17.95 9.09 35.86
CA TYR A 82 -17.61 8.22 36.98
C TYR A 82 -17.81 6.77 36.55
N ARG A 83 -16.72 5.99 36.53
CA ARG A 83 -16.79 4.55 36.26
C ARG A 83 -17.24 3.84 37.54
N THR A 84 -18.35 3.12 37.46
CA THR A 84 -18.84 2.23 38.52
C THR A 84 -19.07 0.84 37.94
N SER A 85 -19.37 -0.15 38.78
CA SER A 85 -19.77 -1.50 38.33
C SER A 85 -20.93 -1.46 37.34
N ASP A 86 -21.83 -0.49 37.52
CA ASP A 86 -23.09 -0.34 36.79
C ASP A 86 -22.98 0.65 35.63
N ARG A 87 -21.99 1.55 35.68
CA ARG A 87 -21.67 2.52 34.62
C ARG A 87 -20.27 2.24 34.09
N ARG A 88 -20.21 1.26 33.20
CA ARG A 88 -18.98 0.85 32.50
C ARG A 88 -18.76 1.70 31.25
N THR A 89 -17.55 1.63 30.69
CA THR A 89 -17.27 2.14 29.35
C THR A 89 -18.21 1.46 28.35
N MET A 90 -18.91 2.26 27.55
CA MET A 90 -19.64 1.76 26.39
C MET A 90 -18.72 1.84 25.19
N SER A 91 -18.48 0.72 24.51
CA SER A 91 -17.73 0.70 23.25
C SER A 91 -18.71 0.63 22.09
N LEU A 92 -18.64 1.61 21.19
CA LEU A 92 -19.39 1.63 19.94
C LEU A 92 -18.50 1.04 18.85
N HIS A 93 -19.04 0.06 18.14
CA HIS A 93 -18.38 -0.59 17.01
C HIS A 93 -19.22 -0.38 15.76
N LEU A 94 -18.79 0.55 14.93
CA LEU A 94 -19.46 0.88 13.67
C LEU A 94 -18.51 0.63 12.51
N PHE A 95 -19.07 0.47 11.32
CA PHE A 95 -18.31 0.31 10.09
C PHE A 95 -18.72 1.40 9.09
N ASN A 96 -17.74 2.21 8.66
CA ASN A 96 -17.98 3.32 7.74
C ASN A 96 -17.76 2.89 6.30
N ILE A 97 -18.62 3.33 5.39
CA ILE A 97 -18.64 2.82 4.01
C ILE A 97 -18.74 3.96 3.01
N TYR A 98 -17.96 3.85 1.93
CA TYR A 98 -18.04 4.70 0.75
C TYR A 98 -18.16 3.85 -0.50
N ALA A 99 -18.90 4.34 -1.50
CA ALA A 99 -18.81 3.87 -2.87
C ALA A 99 -17.93 4.84 -3.67
N ILE A 100 -17.02 4.32 -4.49
CA ILE A 100 -16.12 5.09 -5.34
C ILE A 100 -16.38 4.67 -6.79
N LEU A 101 -16.75 5.63 -7.64
CA LEU A 101 -16.90 5.35 -9.08
C LEU A 101 -15.53 5.17 -9.72
N ASP A 102 -15.41 4.14 -10.56
CA ASP A 102 -14.19 3.88 -11.29
C ASP A 102 -14.01 4.89 -12.42
N ARG A 103 -12.78 5.37 -12.59
CA ARG A 103 -12.38 6.21 -13.73
C ARG A 103 -11.91 5.38 -14.92
N VAL A 104 -11.40 4.19 -14.63
CA VAL A 104 -10.88 3.24 -15.60
C VAL A 104 -11.70 1.98 -15.45
N THR A 105 -12.29 1.55 -16.56
CA THR A 105 -13.22 0.43 -16.61
C THR A 105 -12.60 -0.60 -17.53
N PHE A 106 -12.39 -1.81 -17.05
CA PHE A 106 -11.87 -2.89 -17.87
C PHE A 106 -13.04 -3.56 -18.59
N ALA A 107 -12.81 -4.02 -19.83
CA ALA A 107 -13.73 -4.99 -20.40
C ALA A 107 -13.61 -6.27 -19.54
N PRO A 108 -14.72 -6.95 -19.22
CA PRO A 108 -14.65 -8.24 -18.58
C PRO A 108 -14.03 -9.22 -19.57
N GLU A 109 -12.69 -9.32 -19.57
CA GLU A 109 -12.07 -10.56 -19.98
C GLU A 109 -12.58 -11.62 -19.02
N ASN A 110 -12.84 -12.84 -19.52
CA ASN A 110 -13.21 -13.94 -18.65
C ASN A 110 -12.15 -14.00 -17.55
N PHE A 111 -12.51 -13.54 -16.35
CA PHE A 111 -11.77 -13.83 -15.13
C PHE A 111 -11.92 -15.34 -14.97
N GLU A 112 -11.12 -16.10 -15.72
CA GLU A 112 -10.83 -17.48 -15.39
C GLU A 112 -10.38 -17.39 -13.95
N ARG A 113 -11.22 -17.91 -13.04
CA ARG A 113 -10.92 -17.99 -11.61
C ARG A 113 -9.46 -18.42 -11.54
N PHE A 114 -8.61 -17.53 -11.02
CA PHE A 114 -7.17 -17.74 -10.94
C PHE A 114 -6.92 -19.21 -10.62
N HIS A 115 -6.31 -19.93 -11.58
CA HIS A 115 -6.01 -21.33 -11.41
C HIS A 115 -5.36 -21.52 -10.04
N ASP A 116 -5.72 -22.59 -9.32
CA ASP A 116 -5.15 -23.00 -8.03
C ASP A 116 -3.62 -23.31 -8.11
N GLN A 117 -2.93 -22.87 -9.16
CA GLN A 117 -1.57 -23.20 -9.56
C GLN A 117 -0.87 -21.98 -10.17
N ILE A 118 -0.77 -20.87 -9.43
CA ILE A 118 0.21 -19.83 -9.78
C ILE A 118 1.59 -20.36 -9.42
N ASP A 119 2.51 -20.39 -10.40
CA ASP A 119 3.89 -20.81 -10.17
C ASP A 119 4.56 -19.87 -9.16
N VAL A 120 5.24 -20.43 -8.15
CA VAL A 120 5.98 -19.69 -7.13
C VAL A 120 7.03 -18.76 -7.76
N ALA A 121 7.62 -19.17 -8.90
CA ALA A 121 8.57 -18.34 -9.63
C ALA A 121 7.97 -17.00 -10.08
N THR A 122 6.65 -16.92 -10.29
CA THR A 122 5.91 -15.70 -10.67
C THR A 122 6.02 -14.59 -9.61
N PHE A 123 6.25 -14.96 -8.34
CA PHE A 123 6.39 -13.99 -7.24
C PHE A 123 7.80 -13.39 -7.13
N ILE A 124 8.77 -13.93 -7.87
CA ILE A 124 10.13 -13.39 -7.92
C ILE A 124 10.23 -12.46 -9.14
N PRO A 125 10.82 -11.26 -9.01
CA PRO A 125 10.94 -10.35 -10.14
C PRO A 125 11.68 -11.00 -11.31
N SER A 126 11.16 -10.85 -12.53
CA SER A 126 11.87 -11.21 -13.76
C SER A 126 12.92 -10.17 -14.16
N GLU A 127 13.74 -10.48 -15.16
CA GLU A 127 14.68 -9.51 -15.75
C GLU A 127 13.94 -8.33 -16.39
N GLU A 128 12.81 -8.58 -17.05
CA GLU A 128 11.96 -7.54 -17.62
C GLU A 128 11.39 -6.61 -16.53
N GLU A 129 10.92 -7.19 -15.41
CA GLU A 129 10.44 -6.41 -14.27
C GLU A 129 11.56 -5.58 -13.64
N GLN A 130 12.79 -6.10 -13.59
CA GLN A 130 13.96 -5.34 -13.13
C GLN A 130 14.30 -4.18 -14.07
N ASN A 131 14.15 -4.38 -15.39
CA ASN A 131 14.32 -3.30 -16.36
C ASN A 131 13.28 -2.19 -16.19
N GLN A 132 12.02 -2.54 -15.87
CA GLN A 132 11.00 -1.54 -15.56
C GLN A 132 11.28 -0.84 -14.23
N LEU A 133 11.63 -1.57 -13.17
CA LEU A 133 12.05 -0.98 -11.91
C LEU A 133 13.22 -0.01 -12.10
N SER A 134 14.18 -0.36 -12.96
CA SER A 134 15.34 0.51 -13.25
C SER A 134 14.91 1.86 -13.82
N LYS A 135 13.94 1.89 -14.74
CA LYS A 135 13.38 3.15 -15.27
C LYS A 135 12.67 3.94 -14.19
N GLU A 136 11.88 3.28 -13.36
CA GLU A 136 11.13 3.95 -12.29
C GLU A 136 12.05 4.54 -11.22
N LEU A 137 13.04 3.79 -10.76
CA LEU A 137 14.01 4.29 -9.77
C LEU A 137 14.91 5.35 -10.37
N CYS A 138 15.23 5.26 -11.67
CA CYS A 138 16.00 6.28 -12.38
C CYS A 138 15.24 7.61 -12.33
N PHE A 139 13.95 7.59 -12.64
CA PHE A 139 13.07 8.76 -12.52
C PHE A 139 13.09 9.36 -11.11
N ILE A 140 12.99 8.53 -10.06
CA ILE A 140 13.02 9.00 -8.66
C ILE A 140 14.37 9.65 -8.31
N ILE A 141 15.49 9.06 -8.74
CA ILE A 141 16.84 9.57 -8.47
C ILE A 141 17.11 10.86 -9.25
N SER A 142 16.81 10.88 -10.56
CA SER A 142 16.92 12.07 -11.40
C SER A 142 16.10 13.23 -10.83
N THR A 143 14.84 12.98 -10.45
CA THR A 143 13.98 13.99 -9.81
C THR A 143 14.61 14.51 -8.53
N SER A 144 15.11 13.63 -7.67
CA SER A 144 15.79 13.98 -6.43
C SER A 144 17.00 14.89 -6.65
N ILE A 145 17.84 14.57 -7.63
CA ILE A 145 19.02 15.35 -8.00
C ILE A 145 18.61 16.72 -8.56
N ILE A 146 17.66 16.76 -9.50
CA ILE A 146 17.21 17.99 -10.15
C ILE A 146 16.54 18.93 -9.16
N GLU A 147 15.72 18.43 -8.24
CA GLU A 147 15.02 19.25 -7.27
C GLU A 147 15.96 19.89 -6.25
N ASN A 148 17.05 19.21 -5.89
CA ASN A 148 17.90 19.60 -4.77
C ASN A 148 19.28 20.15 -5.16
N HIS A 149 19.81 19.86 -6.37
CA HIS A 149 21.09 20.42 -6.83
C HIS A 149 20.88 21.77 -7.56
N PRO A 150 21.51 22.88 -7.13
CA PRO A 150 21.26 24.22 -7.68
C PRO A 150 21.43 24.33 -9.20
N GLN A 151 22.56 23.82 -9.72
CA GLN A 151 22.83 23.84 -11.16
C GLN A 151 21.84 22.97 -11.96
N MET A 152 21.56 21.74 -11.52
CA MET A 152 20.61 20.84 -12.20
C MET A 152 19.19 21.39 -12.16
N ASN A 153 18.76 21.95 -11.03
CA ASN A 153 17.47 22.62 -10.91
C ASN A 153 17.30 23.71 -11.97
N ARG A 154 18.34 24.55 -12.16
CA ARG A 154 18.29 25.64 -13.12
C ARG A 154 18.18 25.17 -14.57
N VAL A 155 18.87 24.09 -14.93
CA VAL A 155 19.00 23.66 -16.34
C VAL A 155 18.00 22.58 -16.76
N LEU A 156 17.50 21.76 -15.84
CA LEU A 156 16.68 20.59 -16.14
C LEU A 156 15.25 20.64 -15.58
N LYS A 157 14.94 21.47 -14.59
CA LYS A 157 13.63 21.45 -13.91
C LYS A 157 12.43 21.68 -14.84
N GLN A 158 12.61 22.46 -15.90
CA GLN A 158 11.56 22.72 -16.88
C GLN A 158 11.45 21.61 -17.94
N ALA A 159 12.57 20.94 -18.25
CA ALA A 159 12.66 19.90 -19.27
C ALA A 159 12.27 18.51 -18.73
N TYR A 160 12.57 18.22 -17.46
CA TYR A 160 12.36 16.91 -16.87
C TYR A 160 10.86 16.67 -16.56
N PRO A 161 10.32 15.47 -16.85
CA PRO A 161 8.92 15.17 -16.58
C PRO A 161 8.59 15.28 -15.09
N LYS A 162 7.41 15.82 -14.76
CA LYS A 162 6.94 15.93 -13.36
C LYS A 162 6.49 14.59 -12.79
N HIS A 163 6.03 13.70 -13.64
CA HIS A 163 5.52 12.39 -13.29
C HIS A 163 6.00 11.38 -14.32
N LEU A 164 6.17 10.13 -13.86
CA LEU A 164 6.42 9.02 -14.77
C LEU A 164 5.11 8.69 -15.50
N GLU A 165 5.12 8.81 -16.83
CA GLU A 165 3.95 8.50 -17.64
C GLU A 165 3.66 7.00 -17.68
N HIS A 166 2.37 6.67 -17.64
CA HIS A 166 1.82 5.32 -17.72
C HIS A 166 0.46 5.36 -18.42
N GLN A 167 -0.10 4.19 -18.73
CA GLN A 167 -1.33 4.02 -19.52
C GLN A 167 -2.52 4.87 -19.04
N PHE A 168 -2.63 5.08 -17.72
CA PHE A 168 -3.77 5.78 -17.09
C PHE A 168 -3.39 7.16 -16.53
N SER A 169 -2.24 7.71 -16.92
CA SER A 169 -1.75 9.00 -16.43
C SER A 169 -2.71 10.17 -16.67
N THR A 170 -3.56 10.10 -17.71
CA THR A 170 -4.58 11.12 -18.00
C THR A 170 -5.65 11.22 -16.90
N PHE A 171 -5.86 10.17 -16.11
CA PHE A 171 -6.81 10.13 -14.99
C PHE A 171 -6.18 10.55 -13.65
N ALA A 172 -4.84 10.61 -13.58
CA ALA A 172 -4.14 11.04 -12.38
C ALA A 172 -4.46 12.50 -12.04
N GLY A 173 -4.55 12.81 -10.74
CA GLY A 173 -4.87 14.16 -10.25
C GLY A 173 -6.33 14.62 -10.48
N GLN A 174 -7.16 13.89 -11.22
CA GLN A 174 -8.59 14.20 -11.33
C GLN A 174 -9.29 13.99 -9.98
N LYS A 175 -10.36 14.75 -9.72
CA LYS A 175 -11.13 14.60 -8.48
C LYS A 175 -11.92 13.30 -8.50
N THR A 176 -11.74 12.47 -7.47
CA THR A 176 -12.50 11.22 -7.28
C THR A 176 -13.97 11.50 -6.98
N THR A 177 -14.87 10.73 -7.62
CA THR A 177 -16.30 10.74 -7.31
C THR A 177 -16.60 9.65 -6.28
N GLN A 178 -16.98 10.08 -5.09
CA GLN A 178 -17.25 9.19 -3.96
C GLN A 178 -18.60 9.52 -3.32
N TYR A 179 -19.31 8.48 -2.87
CA TYR A 179 -20.60 8.58 -2.22
C TYR A 179 -20.52 7.97 -0.82
N PRO A 180 -20.79 8.74 0.26
CA PRO A 180 -20.85 8.18 1.60
C PRO A 180 -22.10 7.30 1.73
N LEU A 181 -21.90 6.02 1.98
CA LEU A 181 -23.00 5.05 2.23
C LEU A 181 -23.37 4.97 3.72
N GLY A 182 -22.62 5.69 4.56
CA GLY A 182 -22.91 5.90 5.98
C GLY A 182 -22.24 4.91 6.91
N LEU A 183 -22.55 5.06 8.20
CA LEU A 183 -22.12 4.17 9.28
C LEU A 183 -23.11 3.01 9.43
N ARG A 184 -22.59 1.80 9.60
CA ARG A 184 -23.36 0.58 9.88
C ARG A 184 -23.03 0.05 11.26
N ASP A 185 -24.03 -0.45 11.96
CA ASP A 185 -23.85 -1.20 13.20
C ASP A 185 -23.22 -2.55 12.87
N CYS A 186 -21.90 -2.60 12.81
CA CYS A 186 -21.13 -3.79 12.47
C CYS A 186 -19.85 -3.80 13.31
N ASN A 187 -19.71 -4.83 14.13
CA ASN A 187 -18.46 -5.14 14.79
C ASN A 187 -17.68 -6.12 13.92
N GLU A 188 -16.63 -5.67 13.22
CA GLU A 188 -15.87 -6.51 12.29
C GLU A 188 -15.24 -7.74 12.96
N ILE A 189 -15.03 -7.71 14.27
CA ILE A 189 -14.47 -8.83 15.04
C ILE A 189 -15.46 -10.00 15.05
N LYS A 190 -16.76 -9.74 14.90
CA LYS A 190 -17.81 -10.74 14.86
C LYS A 190 -18.14 -11.07 13.41
N THR A 191 -17.77 -12.29 12.98
CA THR A 191 -18.08 -12.79 11.63
C THR A 191 -19.57 -12.68 11.28
N GLN A 192 -20.48 -12.89 12.25
CA GLN A 192 -21.92 -12.77 12.00
C GLN A 192 -22.36 -11.34 11.63
N ASP A 193 -21.77 -10.32 12.27
CA ASP A 193 -22.08 -8.92 11.98
C ASP A 193 -21.55 -8.55 10.57
N VAL A 194 -20.37 -9.06 10.21
CA VAL A 194 -19.79 -8.90 8.86
C VAL A 194 -20.64 -9.60 7.80
N ILE A 195 -21.11 -10.83 8.05
CA ILE A 195 -22.04 -11.53 7.15
C ILE A 195 -23.32 -10.71 6.94
N GLN A 196 -23.89 -10.17 8.02
CA GLN A 196 -25.10 -9.36 7.93
C GLN A 196 -24.85 -8.08 7.12
N LEU A 197 -23.74 -7.40 7.37
CA LEU A 197 -23.31 -6.24 6.61
C LEU A 197 -23.20 -6.56 5.12
N LEU A 198 -22.44 -7.60 4.76
CA LEU A 198 -22.23 -7.99 3.37
C LEU A 198 -23.54 -8.41 2.70
N LYS A 199 -24.46 -9.11 3.38
CA LYS A 199 -25.80 -9.43 2.84
C LYS A 199 -26.60 -8.17 2.51
N ASP A 200 -26.56 -7.17 3.39
CA ASP A 200 -27.30 -5.92 3.18
C ASP A 200 -26.71 -5.10 2.02
N LEU A 201 -25.38 -5.10 1.89
CA LEU A 201 -24.70 -4.46 0.77
C LEU A 201 -24.92 -5.23 -0.53
N SER A 202 -24.86 -6.57 -0.52
CA SER A 202 -25.10 -7.42 -1.70
C SER A 202 -26.45 -7.14 -2.33
N LYS A 203 -27.51 -7.08 -1.52
CA LYS A 203 -28.87 -6.79 -2.00
C LYS A 203 -29.00 -5.41 -2.66
N ARG A 204 -28.18 -4.44 -2.24
CA ARG A 204 -28.33 -3.05 -2.64
C ARG A 204 -27.33 -2.59 -3.68
N TYR A 205 -26.15 -3.18 -3.72
CA TYR A 205 -25.01 -2.66 -4.48
C TYR A 205 -24.23 -3.73 -5.24
N VAL A 206 -24.69 -4.98 -5.33
CA VAL A 206 -24.09 -5.92 -6.29
C VAL A 206 -24.91 -5.89 -7.57
N PRO A 207 -24.29 -5.74 -8.75
CA PRO A 207 -25.01 -5.76 -10.01
C PRO A 207 -25.50 -7.18 -10.30
N CYS A 208 -26.82 -7.38 -10.21
CA CYS A 208 -27.48 -8.63 -10.54
C CYS A 208 -28.39 -8.47 -11.76
N LYS A 209 -28.56 -9.55 -12.52
CA LYS A 209 -29.53 -9.69 -13.62
C LYS A 209 -30.18 -11.06 -13.50
N ASP A 210 -31.50 -11.11 -13.42
CA ASP A 210 -32.29 -12.34 -13.23
C ASP A 210 -31.76 -13.20 -12.06
N ASP A 211 -31.56 -12.57 -10.90
CA ASP A 211 -30.99 -13.16 -9.67
C ASP A 211 -29.59 -13.76 -9.79
N SER A 212 -28.92 -13.55 -10.93
CA SER A 212 -27.53 -13.93 -11.17
C SER A 212 -26.61 -12.72 -11.03
N ILE A 213 -25.47 -12.90 -10.36
CA ILE A 213 -24.44 -11.86 -10.25
C ILE A 213 -23.86 -11.64 -11.66
N VAL A 214 -23.89 -10.39 -12.14
CA VAL A 214 -23.27 -10.01 -13.42
C VAL A 214 -21.75 -9.97 -13.26
N GLU A 215 -21.30 -9.25 -12.24
CA GLU A 215 -19.89 -9.11 -11.91
C GLU A 215 -19.76 -8.82 -10.40
N PRO A 216 -18.76 -9.36 -9.71
CA PRO A 216 -18.54 -9.02 -8.31
C PRO A 216 -17.99 -7.59 -8.15
N VAL A 217 -18.33 -6.96 -7.05
CA VAL A 217 -17.87 -5.61 -6.69
C VAL A 217 -16.64 -5.71 -5.81
N PHE A 218 -15.60 -4.89 -6.06
CA PHE A 218 -14.47 -4.84 -5.15
C PHE A 218 -14.89 -4.25 -3.79
N PHE A 219 -14.54 -4.96 -2.72
CA PHE A 219 -14.73 -4.53 -1.34
C PHE A 219 -13.37 -4.27 -0.70
N GLY A 220 -12.99 -3.00 -0.61
CA GLY A 220 -11.71 -2.55 -0.08
C GLY A 220 -11.74 -2.24 1.40
N GLY A 221 -10.64 -2.57 2.09
CA GLY A 221 -10.38 -2.16 3.47
C GLY A 221 -8.93 -2.37 3.83
N ASP A 222 -8.61 -2.34 5.12
CA ASP A 222 -7.30 -2.76 5.60
C ASP A 222 -7.14 -4.29 5.55
N ARG A 223 -5.96 -4.80 5.92
CA ARG A 223 -5.69 -6.26 5.86
C ARG A 223 -6.58 -7.07 6.80
N LEU A 224 -7.02 -6.47 7.91
CA LEU A 224 -7.91 -7.13 8.86
C LEU A 224 -9.31 -7.23 8.28
N THR A 225 -9.82 -6.14 7.70
CA THR A 225 -11.10 -6.09 6.99
C THR A 225 -11.16 -7.16 5.89
N ASP A 226 -10.11 -7.28 5.07
CA ASP A 226 -9.99 -8.32 4.04
C ASP A 226 -10.12 -9.74 4.65
N GLU A 227 -9.40 -10.02 5.74
CA GLU A 227 -9.51 -11.30 6.46
C GLU A 227 -10.93 -11.58 6.95
N ARG A 228 -11.62 -10.55 7.46
CA ARG A 228 -13.00 -10.67 7.96
C ARG A 228 -13.99 -10.96 6.84
N VAL A 229 -13.83 -10.32 5.69
CA VAL A 229 -14.66 -10.58 4.49
C VAL A 229 -14.43 -12.01 3.99
N GLN A 230 -13.18 -12.44 3.84
CA GLN A 230 -12.85 -13.81 3.44
C GLN A 230 -13.40 -14.84 4.43
N SER A 231 -13.28 -14.57 5.74
CA SER A 231 -13.84 -15.43 6.79
C SER A 231 -15.37 -15.52 6.71
N ALA A 232 -16.05 -14.42 6.38
CA ALA A 232 -17.49 -14.40 6.17
C ALA A 232 -17.91 -15.20 4.93
N GLN A 233 -17.16 -15.09 3.83
CA GLN A 233 -17.37 -15.89 2.61
C GLN A 233 -17.17 -17.38 2.87
N GLU A 234 -16.09 -17.78 3.54
CA GLU A 234 -15.84 -19.19 3.86
C GLU A 234 -16.93 -19.75 4.80
N ALA A 235 -17.40 -18.95 5.76
CA ALA A 235 -18.52 -19.33 6.63
C ALA A 235 -19.85 -19.52 5.87
N MET A 236 -20.03 -18.81 4.75
CA MET A 236 -21.23 -18.85 3.92
C MET A 236 -21.10 -19.79 2.71
N LYS A 237 -19.98 -20.48 2.52
CA LYS A 237 -19.66 -21.32 1.35
C LYS A 237 -20.67 -22.42 1.03
N ASN A 238 -21.40 -22.91 2.03
CA ASN A 238 -22.42 -23.95 1.87
C ASN A 238 -23.83 -23.39 1.57
N ALA A 239 -23.99 -22.08 1.36
CA ALA A 239 -25.28 -21.51 1.02
C ALA A 239 -25.69 -21.81 -0.44
N ASP A 240 -27.00 -21.83 -0.68
CA ASP A 240 -27.60 -22.33 -1.92
C ASP A 240 -27.27 -21.45 -3.13
N THR A 241 -27.26 -20.12 -2.96
CA THR A 241 -27.04 -19.16 -4.05
C THR A 241 -25.70 -18.43 -3.98
N PRO A 242 -25.08 -18.04 -5.12
CA PRO A 242 -23.88 -17.20 -5.14
C PRO A 242 -23.98 -15.93 -4.27
N LEU A 243 -25.15 -15.28 -4.29
CA LEU A 243 -25.40 -14.07 -3.53
C LEU A 243 -25.42 -14.32 -2.01
N GLU A 244 -25.98 -15.46 -1.57
CA GLU A 244 -25.95 -15.88 -0.16
C GLU A 244 -24.56 -16.36 0.28
N ARG A 245 -23.78 -16.95 -0.62
CA ARG A 245 -22.37 -17.26 -0.43
C ARG A 245 -21.46 -16.03 -0.39
N LEU A 246 -22.04 -14.83 -0.58
CA LEU A 246 -21.33 -13.55 -0.61
C LEU A 246 -20.29 -13.47 -1.75
N GLU A 247 -20.53 -14.18 -2.84
CA GLU A 247 -19.68 -14.18 -4.06
C GLU A 247 -19.83 -12.88 -4.87
N GLY A 248 -20.75 -12.00 -4.49
CA GLY A 248 -20.94 -10.69 -5.10
C GLY A 248 -19.85 -9.68 -4.74
N PHE A 249 -18.91 -10.03 -3.85
CA PHE A 249 -17.79 -9.20 -3.47
C PHE A 249 -16.46 -9.91 -3.69
N VAL A 250 -15.46 -9.17 -4.19
CA VAL A 250 -14.05 -9.57 -4.15
C VAL A 250 -13.35 -8.65 -3.15
N SER A 251 -12.86 -9.20 -2.04
CA SER A 251 -12.13 -8.39 -1.07
C SER A 251 -10.77 -7.97 -1.62
N LYS A 252 -10.36 -6.75 -1.28
CA LYS A 252 -9.02 -6.23 -1.58
C LYS A 252 -8.47 -5.43 -0.40
N THR A 253 -7.14 -5.38 -0.31
CA THR A 253 -6.46 -4.51 0.65
C THR A 253 -6.15 -3.17 -0.01
N GLU A 254 -6.46 -2.06 0.67
CA GLU A 254 -6.14 -0.72 0.19
C GLU A 254 -4.64 -0.40 0.39
N ASP A 255 -3.99 0.13 -0.66
CA ASP A 255 -2.53 0.27 -0.73
C ASP A 255 -1.93 1.25 0.28
N PHE A 256 -2.72 2.19 0.81
CA PHE A 256 -2.25 3.13 1.84
C PHE A 256 -1.72 2.39 3.08
N HIS A 257 -2.38 1.31 3.51
CA HIS A 257 -1.93 0.51 4.65
C HIS A 257 -0.64 -0.26 4.31
N ARG A 258 -0.50 -0.75 3.08
CA ARG A 258 0.73 -1.39 2.61
C ARG A 258 1.91 -0.42 2.64
N LEU A 259 1.73 0.80 2.14
CA LEU A 259 2.75 1.85 2.19
C LEU A 259 3.19 2.16 3.63
N MET A 260 2.22 2.28 4.55
CA MET A 260 2.49 2.52 5.97
C MET A 260 3.24 1.35 6.62
N ASN A 261 2.82 0.12 6.34
CA ASN A 261 3.48 -1.10 6.83
C ASN A 261 4.91 -1.21 6.30
N PHE A 262 5.14 -0.81 5.05
CA PHE A 262 6.47 -0.86 4.46
C PHE A 262 7.41 0.15 5.13
N LEU A 263 6.94 1.38 5.37
CA LEU A 263 7.71 2.36 6.15
C LEU A 263 7.96 1.89 7.59
N GLU A 264 7.00 1.22 8.22
CA GLU A 264 7.20 0.65 9.56
C GLU A 264 8.26 -0.47 9.57
N ALA A 265 8.30 -1.30 8.54
CA ALA A 265 9.33 -2.30 8.34
C ALA A 265 10.72 -1.66 8.21
N ILE A 266 10.86 -0.64 7.34
CA ILE A 266 12.12 0.11 7.18
C ILE A 266 12.53 0.77 8.50
N HIS A 267 11.57 1.37 9.22
CA HIS A 267 11.80 1.96 10.54
C HIS A 267 12.35 0.96 11.54
N LYS A 268 11.78 -0.26 11.62
CA LYS A 268 12.28 -1.30 12.53
C LYS A 268 13.72 -1.70 12.24
N LEU A 269 14.15 -1.66 10.98
CA LEU A 269 15.52 -1.99 10.56
C LEU A 269 16.51 -0.84 10.79
N THR A 270 16.07 0.42 10.77
CA THR A 270 16.97 1.58 10.62
C THR A 270 16.89 2.60 11.74
N TYR A 271 15.80 2.65 12.51
CA TYR A 271 15.57 3.70 13.51
C TYR A 271 15.73 3.18 14.94
N ASN A 272 16.75 3.67 15.64
CA ASN A 272 16.96 3.41 17.06
C ASN A 272 17.27 4.72 17.81
N THR A 273 16.52 5.03 18.87
CA THR A 273 16.75 6.25 19.66
C THR A 273 18.10 6.26 20.37
N GLN A 274 18.73 5.10 20.59
CA GLN A 274 20.05 4.98 21.20
C GLN A 274 21.16 5.38 20.23
N SER A 275 20.92 5.35 18.92
CA SER A 275 21.92 5.67 17.89
C SER A 275 22.10 7.18 17.67
N GLY A 276 21.61 8.02 18.58
CA GLY A 276 21.70 9.48 18.47
C GLY A 276 23.13 10.03 18.39
N PRO A 277 24.10 9.49 19.14
CA PRO A 277 25.51 9.86 19.02
C PRO A 277 26.16 9.36 17.72
N ASP A 278 25.61 8.31 17.11
CA ASP A 278 26.17 7.64 15.95
C ASP A 278 25.82 8.42 14.68
N ARG A 279 26.82 9.10 14.11
CA ARG A 279 26.68 9.86 12.87
C ARG A 279 26.17 8.96 11.76
N CYS A 280 25.43 9.56 10.83
CA CYS A 280 24.86 8.89 9.66
C CYS A 280 23.73 7.89 9.95
N THR A 281 23.24 7.78 11.19
CA THR A 281 22.02 7.02 11.49
C THR A 281 20.76 7.86 11.29
N VAL A 282 19.61 7.21 11.04
CA VAL A 282 18.33 7.91 10.86
C VAL A 282 17.97 8.76 12.09
N TYR A 283 18.23 8.27 13.30
CA TYR A 283 17.95 9.04 14.52
C TYR A 283 18.89 10.24 14.68
N TYR A 284 20.16 10.09 14.29
CA TYR A 284 21.09 11.22 14.19
C TYR A 284 20.57 12.29 13.22
N PHE A 285 20.18 11.91 12.00
CA PHE A 285 19.62 12.84 11.02
C PHE A 285 18.36 13.53 11.52
N ARG A 286 17.46 12.79 12.17
CA ARG A 286 16.26 13.36 12.82
C ARG A 286 16.61 14.47 13.81
N ASN A 287 17.68 14.30 14.58
CA ASN A 287 18.12 15.29 15.57
C ASN A 287 18.76 16.51 14.89
N VAL A 288 19.64 16.29 13.91
CA VAL A 288 20.28 17.36 13.12
C VAL A 288 19.24 18.21 12.40
N LEU A 289 18.24 17.58 11.77
CA LEU A 289 17.14 18.25 11.07
C LEU A 289 16.07 18.83 12.04
N ASN A 290 16.21 18.61 13.35
CA ASN A 290 15.27 19.06 14.38
C ASN A 290 13.81 18.64 14.09
N MET A 291 13.59 17.44 13.55
CA MET A 291 12.25 16.92 13.19
C MET A 291 11.52 16.37 14.42
N ARG A 292 11.06 17.27 15.30
CA ARG A 292 10.43 16.92 16.59
C ARG A 292 9.09 16.18 16.49
N ASN A 293 8.42 16.29 15.34
CA ASN A 293 7.17 15.59 15.03
C ASN A 293 7.39 14.10 14.72
N VAL A 294 8.62 13.67 14.44
CA VAL A 294 9.00 12.26 14.35
C VAL A 294 9.10 11.70 15.78
N LYS A 295 7.98 11.14 16.25
CA LYS A 295 7.83 10.55 17.58
C LYS A 295 6.68 9.53 17.61
N GLY A 296 6.74 8.61 18.56
CA GLY A 296 5.70 7.60 18.77
C GLY A 296 5.75 6.48 17.73
N LYS A 297 4.60 5.85 17.47
CA LYS A 297 4.48 4.80 16.45
C LYS A 297 4.45 5.44 15.05
N VAL A 298 5.01 4.74 14.07
CA VAL A 298 5.01 5.18 12.66
C VAL A 298 3.58 5.46 12.17
N CYS A 299 2.62 4.58 12.45
CA CYS A 299 1.22 4.77 12.04
C CYS A 299 0.60 6.09 12.53
N ASN A 300 0.94 6.54 13.74
CA ASN A 300 0.40 7.77 14.33
C ASN A 300 1.06 9.04 13.79
N SER A 301 2.29 8.92 13.29
CA SER A 301 3.13 10.03 12.82
C SER A 301 3.63 9.80 11.40
N PHE A 302 2.85 9.08 10.57
CA PHE A 302 3.29 8.52 9.29
C PHE A 302 3.92 9.57 8.39
N ARG A 303 3.24 10.71 8.21
CA ARG A 303 3.73 11.82 7.38
C ARG A 303 5.08 12.38 7.86
N ALA A 304 5.29 12.45 9.17
CA ALA A 304 6.55 12.96 9.72
C ALA A 304 7.71 11.99 9.45
N TYR A 305 7.49 10.69 9.67
CA TYR A 305 8.48 9.66 9.35
C TYR A 305 8.75 9.62 7.84
N LYS A 306 7.72 9.60 7.00
CA LYS A 306 7.85 9.63 5.54
C LYS A 306 8.75 10.78 5.07
N MET A 307 8.49 11.99 5.56
CA MET A 307 9.33 13.16 5.23
C MET A 307 10.78 13.01 5.68
N LEU A 308 11.03 12.46 6.88
CA LEU A 308 12.40 12.24 7.35
C LEU A 308 13.17 11.30 6.41
N TYR A 309 12.58 10.17 6.05
CA TYR A 309 13.21 9.22 5.14
C TYR A 309 13.44 9.82 3.75
N TYR A 310 12.49 10.58 3.22
CA TYR A 310 12.65 11.19 1.89
C TYR A 310 13.74 12.25 1.86
N VAL A 311 13.85 13.09 2.89
CA VAL A 311 14.96 14.05 3.00
C VAL A 311 16.31 13.34 3.04
N ILE A 312 16.41 12.23 3.77
CA ILE A 312 17.65 11.43 3.82
C ILE A 312 17.94 10.81 2.45
N LEU A 313 16.94 10.23 1.79
CA LEU A 313 17.09 9.69 0.43
C LEU A 313 17.60 10.77 -0.52
N ASP A 314 17.02 11.97 -0.48
CA ASP A 314 17.39 13.04 -1.39
C ASP A 314 18.85 13.50 -1.16
N ALA A 315 19.28 13.60 0.09
CA ALA A 315 20.67 13.88 0.43
C ALA A 315 21.63 12.77 -0.05
N VAL A 316 21.23 11.49 0.06
CA VAL A 316 22.06 10.36 -0.40
C VAL A 316 22.14 10.30 -1.93
N CYS A 317 21.04 10.56 -2.65
CA CYS A 317 21.04 10.67 -4.11
C CYS A 317 22.01 11.77 -4.59
N LEU A 318 21.98 12.93 -3.94
CA LEU A 318 22.92 14.02 -4.23
C LEU A 318 24.37 13.62 -3.96
N LEU A 319 24.65 12.97 -2.82
CA LEU A 319 25.99 12.51 -2.49
C LEU A 319 26.53 11.53 -3.54
N MET A 320 25.72 10.56 -3.96
CA MET A 320 26.08 9.59 -5.01
C MET A 320 26.30 10.28 -6.35
N PHE A 321 25.47 11.26 -6.70
CA PHE A 321 25.64 12.08 -7.90
C PHE A 321 26.95 12.85 -7.90
N LEU A 322 27.25 13.60 -6.82
CA LEU A 322 28.51 14.33 -6.68
C LEU A 322 29.73 13.39 -6.76
N THR A 323 29.61 12.20 -6.18
CA THR A 323 30.64 11.15 -6.26
C THR A 323 30.89 10.69 -7.70
N ILE A 324 29.83 10.51 -8.51
CA ILE A 324 30.00 10.18 -9.95
C ILE A 324 30.62 11.33 -10.71
N MET A 325 30.21 12.57 -10.40
CA MET A 325 30.70 13.77 -11.07
C MET A 325 32.12 14.17 -10.62
N ASN A 326 32.67 13.47 -9.62
CA ASN A 326 33.99 13.74 -9.03
C ASN A 326 34.11 15.18 -8.49
N VAL A 327 33.07 15.59 -7.75
CA VAL A 327 32.94 16.91 -7.13
C VAL A 327 32.74 16.73 -5.62
N GLU A 328 33.37 17.56 -4.79
CA GLU A 328 33.33 17.40 -3.33
C GLU A 328 32.11 18.08 -2.68
N THR A 329 31.70 19.23 -3.22
CA THR A 329 30.63 20.06 -2.64
C THR A 329 29.51 20.37 -3.63
N ILE A 330 28.33 20.70 -3.11
CA ILE A 330 27.15 21.02 -3.95
C ILE A 330 27.23 22.41 -4.59
N GLU A 331 28.13 23.25 -4.08
CA GLU A 331 28.40 24.61 -4.57
C GLU A 331 29.37 24.63 -5.76
N GLU A 332 30.13 23.56 -5.96
CA GLU A 332 31.07 23.44 -7.08
C GLU A 332 30.37 23.30 -8.43
N GLN A 333 31.02 23.82 -9.47
CA GLN A 333 30.52 23.75 -10.82
C GLN A 333 30.65 22.31 -11.36
N LEU A 334 29.53 21.73 -11.80
CA LEU A 334 29.54 20.37 -12.35
C LEU A 334 30.26 20.33 -13.71
N PRO A 335 31.05 19.27 -13.97
CA PRO A 335 31.68 19.03 -15.28
C PRO A 335 30.64 18.53 -16.28
N LEU A 336 29.81 19.44 -16.78
CA LEU A 336 28.83 19.16 -17.83
C LEU A 336 29.51 18.90 -19.18
N PRO A 337 28.87 18.15 -20.09
CA PRO A 337 29.34 17.98 -21.47
C PRO A 337 29.64 19.32 -22.16
N GLU A 338 30.67 19.34 -23.03
CA GLU A 338 31.21 20.57 -23.65
C GLU A 338 30.18 21.37 -24.49
N ASN A 339 29.05 20.77 -24.86
CA ASN A 339 27.95 21.38 -25.60
C ASN A 339 26.60 21.32 -24.85
N PHE A 340 26.60 21.13 -23.53
CA PHE A 340 25.36 20.87 -22.77
C PHE A 340 24.28 21.95 -22.93
N ALA A 341 24.68 23.21 -23.11
CA ALA A 341 23.73 24.31 -23.32
C ALA A 341 22.98 24.21 -24.66
N GLU A 342 23.63 23.65 -25.69
CA GLU A 342 23.12 23.51 -27.05
C GLU A 342 22.26 22.25 -27.24
N LEU A 343 22.34 21.31 -26.30
CA LEU A 343 21.51 20.11 -26.29
C LEU A 343 20.02 20.45 -26.18
N THR A 344 19.21 19.68 -26.88
CA THR A 344 17.75 19.69 -26.74
C THR A 344 17.35 19.22 -25.35
N ASP A 345 16.12 19.55 -24.94
CA ASP A 345 15.59 19.13 -23.64
C ASP A 345 15.58 17.60 -23.49
N SER A 346 15.26 16.86 -24.57
CA SER A 346 15.29 15.40 -24.58
C SER A 346 16.70 14.83 -24.39
N GLU A 347 17.72 15.45 -24.99
CA GLU A 347 19.11 15.02 -24.83
C GLU A 347 19.62 15.31 -23.42
N LYS A 348 19.24 16.44 -22.82
CA LYS A 348 19.58 16.77 -21.43
C LYS A 348 18.92 15.80 -20.45
N VAL A 349 17.66 15.44 -20.69
CA VAL A 349 16.94 14.41 -19.90
C VAL A 349 17.63 13.04 -20.03
N THR A 350 17.99 12.65 -21.24
CA THR A 350 18.72 11.39 -21.50
C THR A 350 20.07 11.36 -20.78
N TRP A 351 20.78 12.50 -20.74
CA TRP A 351 22.04 12.62 -20.03
C TRP A 351 21.88 12.41 -18.51
N ILE A 352 20.94 13.10 -17.85
CA ILE A 352 20.76 12.94 -16.40
C ILE A 352 20.27 11.52 -16.06
N ASP A 353 19.40 10.94 -16.88
CA ASP A 353 18.96 9.56 -16.69
C ASP A 353 20.10 8.56 -16.87
N SER A 354 21.05 8.81 -17.78
CA SER A 354 22.25 7.96 -17.92
C SER A 354 23.13 8.01 -16.66
N VAL A 355 23.24 9.17 -16.01
CA VAL A 355 23.95 9.32 -14.74
C VAL A 355 23.21 8.60 -13.62
N SER A 356 21.89 8.78 -13.51
CA SER A 356 21.05 8.10 -12.52
C SER A 356 21.05 6.57 -12.69
N LEU A 357 21.07 6.07 -13.93
CA LEU A 357 21.23 4.64 -14.22
C LEU A 357 22.60 4.12 -13.77
N ASN A 358 23.66 4.91 -13.91
CA ASN A 358 24.98 4.55 -13.38
C ASN A 358 24.95 4.49 -11.83
N ILE A 359 24.26 5.43 -11.17
CA ILE A 359 24.03 5.37 -9.71
C ILE A 359 23.34 4.06 -9.33
N LEU A 360 22.25 3.71 -10.03
CA LEU A 360 21.50 2.48 -9.77
C LEU A 360 22.33 1.22 -9.97
N SER A 361 23.00 1.11 -11.12
CA SER A 361 23.85 -0.03 -11.43
C SER A 361 24.90 -0.22 -10.34
N LYS A 362 25.61 0.86 -9.96
CA LYS A 362 26.70 0.80 -8.98
C LYS A 362 26.24 0.50 -7.56
N TRP A 363 25.20 1.20 -7.07
CA TRP A 363 24.83 1.19 -5.65
C TRP A 363 23.55 0.42 -5.35
N PHE A 364 22.56 0.42 -6.24
CA PHE A 364 21.33 -0.35 -6.02
C PHE A 364 21.52 -1.83 -6.39
N PHE A 365 22.02 -2.11 -7.60
CA PHE A 365 22.18 -3.47 -8.14
C PHE A 365 23.57 -4.09 -7.90
N GLU A 366 24.54 -3.34 -7.36
CA GLU A 366 25.92 -3.80 -7.11
C GLU A 366 26.63 -4.32 -8.37
N GLY A 367 26.33 -3.72 -9.53
CA GLY A 367 26.88 -4.09 -10.83
C GLY A 367 26.34 -5.42 -11.38
N LYS A 368 25.29 -5.98 -10.78
CA LYS A 368 24.62 -7.18 -11.28
C LYS A 368 23.57 -6.81 -12.32
N ASP A 369 23.59 -7.51 -13.46
CA ASP A 369 22.57 -7.38 -14.48
C ASP A 369 21.22 -7.94 -14.03
N ASP A 370 21.22 -8.97 -13.17
CA ASP A 370 20.01 -9.61 -12.67
C ASP A 370 20.20 -10.06 -11.22
N VAL A 371 19.59 -9.32 -10.30
CA VAL A 371 19.79 -9.52 -8.86
C VAL A 371 19.08 -10.77 -8.34
N PHE A 372 18.03 -11.21 -9.03
CA PHE A 372 17.16 -12.30 -8.59
C PHE A 372 17.41 -13.62 -9.34
N LYS A 373 18.39 -13.65 -10.26
CA LYS A 373 18.78 -14.85 -11.03
C LYS A 373 18.92 -16.09 -10.16
N ASP A 374 19.80 -16.02 -9.16
CA ASP A 374 20.11 -17.13 -8.26
C ASP A 374 18.84 -17.63 -7.56
N LEU A 375 17.98 -16.72 -7.08
CA LEU A 375 16.75 -17.08 -6.40
C LEU A 375 15.74 -17.76 -7.34
N ARG A 376 15.63 -17.29 -8.58
CA ARG A 376 14.76 -17.92 -9.59
C ARG A 376 15.28 -19.29 -10.00
N GLU A 377 16.59 -19.46 -10.11
CA GLU A 377 17.21 -20.77 -10.39
C GLU A 377 16.95 -21.78 -9.26
N VAL A 378 17.01 -21.35 -8.00
CA VAL A 378 16.64 -22.20 -6.85
C VAL A 378 15.17 -22.60 -6.94
N ILE A 379 14.26 -21.64 -7.06
CA ILE A 379 12.80 -21.92 -6.97
C ILE A 379 12.30 -22.73 -8.17
N SER A 380 12.84 -22.49 -9.37
CA SER A 380 12.39 -23.14 -10.60
C SER A 380 12.97 -24.54 -10.80
N ASN A 381 13.96 -24.94 -9.98
CA ASN A 381 14.60 -26.26 -10.06
C ASN A 381 14.26 -27.12 -8.83
N PRO A 382 13.27 -28.04 -8.92
CA PRO A 382 12.90 -28.91 -7.81
C PRO A 382 14.06 -29.77 -7.27
N ASN A 383 15.08 -30.04 -8.11
CA ASN A 383 16.25 -30.84 -7.75
C ASN A 383 17.42 -29.99 -7.23
N HIS A 384 17.25 -28.68 -7.07
CA HIS A 384 18.30 -27.81 -6.53
C HIS A 384 18.67 -28.25 -5.09
N PRO A 385 19.96 -28.25 -4.69
CA PRO A 385 20.38 -28.68 -3.35
C PRO A 385 19.64 -27.96 -2.20
N ASP A 386 19.35 -26.68 -2.36
CA ASP A 386 18.60 -25.90 -1.36
C ASP A 386 17.11 -26.32 -1.24
N ASN A 387 16.58 -27.05 -2.22
CA ASN A 387 15.21 -27.57 -2.22
C ASN A 387 15.10 -28.98 -1.62
N TYR A 388 16.21 -29.59 -1.19
CA TYR A 388 16.20 -30.96 -0.67
C TYR A 388 15.15 -31.19 0.42
N TRP A 389 14.91 -30.22 1.31
CA TRP A 389 13.93 -30.41 2.38
C TRP A 389 12.48 -30.21 1.99
N ILE A 390 12.23 -29.52 0.88
CA ILE A 390 10.87 -29.26 0.38
C ILE A 390 10.48 -30.22 -0.75
N SER A 391 11.42 -30.97 -1.31
CA SER A 391 11.19 -31.96 -2.37
C SER A 391 10.23 -33.08 -1.96
N ASN A 392 10.19 -33.42 -0.66
CA ASN A 392 9.31 -34.43 -0.07
C ASN A 392 8.06 -33.84 0.62
N LEU A 393 7.61 -32.66 0.19
CA LEU A 393 6.35 -32.08 0.65
C LEU A 393 5.16 -32.95 0.20
N GLN A 394 4.36 -33.39 1.16
CA GLN A 394 3.16 -34.19 0.93
C GLN A 394 1.95 -33.30 0.66
N ALA A 395 0.89 -33.88 0.09
CA ALA A 395 -0.36 -33.17 -0.23
C ALA A 395 -1.07 -32.57 1.00
N ASP A 396 -0.80 -33.10 2.20
CA ASP A 396 -1.32 -32.57 3.47
C ASP A 396 -0.50 -31.38 4.03
N GLY A 397 0.51 -30.92 3.28
CA GLY A 397 1.40 -29.83 3.66
C GLY A 397 2.50 -30.20 4.64
N ARG A 398 2.71 -31.49 4.93
CA ARG A 398 3.79 -31.97 5.81
C ARG A 398 5.00 -32.42 4.99
N LEU A 399 6.19 -32.27 5.56
CA LEU A 399 7.45 -32.70 4.96
C LEU A 399 7.77 -34.13 5.43
N LYS A 400 7.88 -35.08 4.50
CA LYS A 400 8.25 -36.47 4.81
C LYS A 400 9.78 -36.61 4.86
N CYS A 401 10.28 -37.38 5.84
CA CYS A 401 11.68 -37.77 5.91
C CYS A 401 12.10 -38.61 4.69
N HIS A 402 13.30 -38.36 4.17
CA HIS A 402 13.83 -39.12 3.02
C HIS A 402 14.18 -40.58 3.36
N TYR A 403 14.30 -40.89 4.65
CA TYR A 403 14.85 -42.17 5.12
C TYR A 403 13.89 -42.95 6.03
N CYS A 404 12.73 -42.39 6.38
CA CYS A 404 11.71 -43.08 7.16
C CYS A 404 10.29 -42.49 6.96
N GLU A 405 9.29 -43.12 7.58
CA GLU A 405 7.88 -42.73 7.47
C GLU A 405 7.49 -41.51 8.34
N ASN A 406 8.42 -40.92 9.08
CA ASN A 406 8.12 -39.77 9.92
C ASN A 406 7.87 -38.51 9.07
N THR A 407 6.85 -37.74 9.44
CA THR A 407 6.49 -36.48 8.78
C THR A 407 6.54 -35.30 9.76
N TYR A 408 6.91 -34.13 9.25
CA TYR A 408 7.17 -32.93 10.05
C TYR A 408 6.43 -31.73 9.48
N LYS A 409 6.00 -30.82 10.36
CA LYS A 409 5.34 -29.57 9.95
C LYS A 409 6.34 -28.51 9.45
N PHE A 410 7.57 -28.52 9.98
CA PHE A 410 8.58 -27.50 9.69
C PHE A 410 9.86 -28.13 9.16
N SER A 411 10.48 -27.47 8.19
CA SER A 411 11.73 -27.94 7.58
C SER A 411 12.83 -28.10 8.62
N ASN A 412 13.05 -27.11 9.50
CA ASN A 412 14.10 -27.18 10.55
C ASN A 412 13.99 -28.43 11.44
N THR A 413 12.78 -28.87 11.77
CA THR A 413 12.57 -30.10 12.57
C THR A 413 12.94 -31.35 11.77
N LEU A 414 12.62 -31.37 10.48
CA LEU A 414 13.04 -32.44 9.57
C LEU A 414 14.58 -32.48 9.45
N GLN A 415 15.25 -31.34 9.25
CA GLN A 415 16.71 -31.25 9.16
C GLN A 415 17.37 -31.83 10.41
N TYR A 416 16.84 -31.48 11.58
CA TYR A 416 17.34 -31.99 12.85
C TYR A 416 17.13 -33.51 12.99
N HIS A 417 15.97 -34.01 12.58
CA HIS A 417 15.68 -35.44 12.60
C HIS A 417 16.64 -36.21 11.70
N GLU A 418 16.79 -35.81 10.45
CA GLU A 418 17.67 -36.51 9.50
C GLU A 418 19.13 -36.45 9.92
N LYS A 419 19.57 -35.32 10.46
CA LYS A 419 20.90 -35.20 11.04
C LYS A 419 21.12 -36.13 12.24
N LYS A 420 20.16 -36.23 13.16
CA LYS A 420 20.35 -37.01 14.40
C LYS A 420 20.08 -38.50 14.26
N ILE A 421 19.07 -38.88 13.47
CA ILE A 421 18.62 -40.28 13.37
C ILE A 421 19.25 -40.98 12.18
N HIS A 422 19.46 -40.26 11.08
CA HIS A 422 19.97 -40.82 9.83
C HIS A 422 21.42 -40.39 9.52
N ASN A 423 22.02 -39.53 10.35
CA ASN A 423 23.38 -39.01 10.19
C ASN A 423 23.61 -38.30 8.85
N VAL A 424 22.55 -37.69 8.30
CA VAL A 424 22.58 -37.00 7.00
C VAL A 424 22.87 -35.52 7.23
N THR A 425 23.88 -35.01 6.52
CA THR A 425 24.20 -33.57 6.51
C THR A 425 24.25 -33.12 5.06
N ILE A 426 23.33 -32.23 4.69
CA ILE A 426 23.30 -31.61 3.37
C ILE A 426 24.04 -30.29 3.44
N GLU A 427 25.03 -30.13 2.56
CA GLU A 427 25.72 -28.84 2.39
C GLU A 427 24.73 -27.87 1.75
N LYS A 428 24.28 -26.88 2.53
CA LYS A 428 23.59 -25.71 1.97
C LYS A 428 24.60 -24.85 1.22
N SER A 429 24.12 -24.11 0.23
CA SER A 429 24.84 -22.97 -0.35
C SER A 429 25.49 -22.15 0.77
N LYS A 430 26.83 -22.05 0.79
CA LYS A 430 27.54 -21.37 1.87
C LYS A 430 27.00 -19.94 2.01
N PRO A 431 26.69 -19.46 3.23
CA PRO A 431 26.41 -18.04 3.40
C PRO A 431 27.62 -17.24 2.91
N LYS A 432 27.38 -16.13 2.20
CA LYS A 432 28.44 -15.22 1.74
C LYS A 432 29.41 -14.97 2.89
N GLU A 433 30.70 -15.21 2.65
CA GLU A 433 31.75 -14.99 3.65
C GLU A 433 31.64 -13.57 4.21
N LYS A 434 31.67 -13.46 5.55
CA LYS A 434 31.77 -12.16 6.21
C LYS A 434 33.15 -11.60 5.87
N LYS A 435 33.20 -10.61 4.97
CA LYS A 435 34.41 -9.80 4.77
C LYS A 435 34.81 -9.18 6.12
N GLU A 436 36.06 -9.37 6.52
CA GLU A 436 36.60 -8.93 7.82
C GLU A 436 36.79 -7.40 7.91
N ASP A 437 36.91 -6.70 6.77
CA ASP A 437 36.95 -5.24 6.65
C ASP A 437 35.69 -4.69 5.96
N LYS A 438 34.56 -4.65 6.66
CA LYS A 438 33.34 -4.00 6.15
C LYS A 438 33.19 -2.60 6.71
N ASP A 439 33.01 -1.63 5.82
CA ASP A 439 32.56 -0.30 6.19
C ASP A 439 31.07 -0.37 6.56
N GLU A 440 30.80 -0.51 7.85
CA GLU A 440 29.43 -0.65 8.39
C GLU A 440 28.57 0.60 8.14
N VAL A 441 29.19 1.78 8.10
CA VAL A 441 28.47 3.04 7.83
C VAL A 441 28.04 3.09 6.37
N TYR A 442 28.96 2.75 5.46
CA TYR A 442 28.65 2.63 4.04
C TYR A 442 27.54 1.61 3.79
N ASP A 443 27.65 0.41 4.36
CA ASP A 443 26.64 -0.65 4.20
C ASP A 443 25.27 -0.21 4.75
N TYR A 444 25.23 0.48 5.90
CA TYR A 444 24.00 1.02 6.48
C TYR A 444 23.34 2.08 5.59
N ILE A 445 24.12 3.04 5.08
CA ILE A 445 23.61 4.09 4.18
C ILE A 445 23.11 3.48 2.87
N LEU A 446 23.81 2.48 2.34
CA LEU A 446 23.41 1.79 1.12
C LEU A 446 22.10 1.01 1.31
N MET A 447 21.95 0.33 2.44
CA MET A 447 20.67 -0.30 2.82
C MET A 447 19.56 0.75 2.92
N LEU A 448 19.81 1.86 3.62
CA LEU A 448 18.84 2.94 3.78
C LEU A 448 18.40 3.53 2.43
N PHE A 449 19.35 3.76 1.51
CA PHE A 449 19.09 4.18 0.14
C PHE A 449 18.18 3.20 -0.59
N ARG A 450 18.53 1.91 -0.64
CA ARG A 450 17.76 0.88 -1.34
C ARG A 450 16.33 0.76 -0.82
N LEU A 451 16.18 0.71 0.50
CA LEU A 451 14.87 0.59 1.14
C LEU A 451 14.02 1.84 0.89
N THR A 452 14.61 3.03 1.01
CA THR A 452 13.86 4.28 0.90
C THR A 452 13.50 4.63 -0.54
N VAL A 453 14.36 4.30 -1.51
CA VAL A 453 14.04 4.52 -2.93
C VAL A 453 12.91 3.60 -3.38
N LEU A 454 12.86 2.34 -2.90
CA LEU A 454 11.72 1.43 -3.10
C LEU A 454 10.44 1.98 -2.45
N LEU A 455 10.54 2.55 -1.24
CA LEU A 455 9.39 3.17 -0.59
C LEU A 455 8.86 4.38 -1.38
N LYS A 456 9.73 5.25 -1.90
CA LYS A 456 9.35 6.41 -2.73
C LYS A 456 8.80 5.95 -4.09
N ASN A 457 9.27 4.82 -4.61
CA ASN A 457 8.72 4.16 -5.80
C ASN A 457 7.26 3.73 -5.60
N LEU A 458 6.99 3.00 -4.52
CA LEU A 458 5.64 2.56 -4.16
C LEU A 458 4.70 3.76 -3.95
N ASP A 459 5.14 4.75 -3.17
CA ASP A 459 4.35 5.94 -2.88
C ASP A 459 3.97 6.73 -4.14
N SER A 460 4.94 6.93 -5.05
CA SER A 460 4.69 7.58 -6.33
C SER A 460 3.75 6.76 -7.23
N GLY A 461 3.85 5.43 -7.21
CA GLY A 461 2.93 4.55 -7.93
C GLY A 461 1.49 4.68 -7.43
N ILE A 462 1.30 4.70 -6.10
CA ILE A 462 -0.01 4.88 -5.46
C ILE A 462 -0.60 6.26 -5.80
N ASP A 463 0.19 7.33 -5.66
CA ASP A 463 -0.25 8.71 -5.94
C ASP A 463 -0.69 8.89 -7.39
N MET A 464 0.01 8.24 -8.33
CA MET A 464 -0.28 8.30 -9.76
C MET A 464 -1.33 7.28 -10.23
N GLY A 465 -1.81 6.39 -9.36
CA GLY A 465 -2.74 5.32 -9.74
C GLY A 465 -2.15 4.30 -10.74
N ASP A 466 -0.85 4.04 -10.65
CA ASP A 466 -0.13 3.07 -11.50
C ASP A 466 -0.16 1.68 -10.85
N GLY A 467 -1.25 0.93 -11.10
CA GLY A 467 -1.49 -0.37 -10.49
C GLY A 467 -0.41 -1.41 -10.81
N GLU A 468 0.10 -1.44 -12.05
CA GLU A 468 1.16 -2.38 -12.46
C GLU A 468 2.45 -2.14 -11.68
N ARG A 469 2.85 -0.87 -11.53
CA ARG A 469 4.00 -0.49 -10.72
C ARG A 469 3.83 -0.85 -9.25
N VAL A 470 2.63 -0.63 -8.69
CA VAL A 470 2.32 -0.99 -7.30
C VAL A 470 2.40 -2.50 -7.08
N VAL A 471 1.88 -3.31 -7.99
CA VAL A 471 1.98 -4.79 -7.93
C VAL A 471 3.42 -5.24 -8.05
N ARG A 472 4.17 -4.73 -9.04
CA ARG A 472 5.59 -5.05 -9.24
C ARG A 472 6.44 -4.72 -8.01
N SER A 473 6.19 -3.57 -7.35
CA SER A 473 6.87 -3.19 -6.11
C SER A 473 6.73 -4.26 -5.01
N ALA A 474 5.62 -5.00 -4.96
CA ALA A 474 5.37 -5.98 -3.91
C ALA A 474 6.39 -7.12 -3.93
N LYS A 475 6.85 -7.49 -5.13
CA LYS A 475 7.86 -8.53 -5.32
C LYS A 475 9.21 -8.15 -4.72
N TYR A 476 9.57 -6.86 -4.76
CA TYR A 476 10.80 -6.34 -4.17
C TYR A 476 10.70 -6.09 -2.65
N GLU A 477 9.48 -5.93 -2.14
CA GLU A 477 9.20 -5.78 -0.71
C GLU A 477 9.20 -7.13 0.04
N LEU A 478 8.81 -8.22 -0.63
CA LEU A 478 8.66 -9.56 -0.04
C LEU A 478 9.86 -10.02 0.81
N PRO A 479 11.13 -9.88 0.37
CA PRO A 479 12.28 -10.34 1.15
C PRO A 479 12.43 -9.60 2.49
N ILE A 480 11.97 -8.35 2.57
CA ILE A 480 12.13 -7.47 3.73
C ILE A 480 11.20 -7.92 4.86
N TYR A 481 9.96 -8.27 4.54
CA TYR A 481 9.00 -8.78 5.53
C TYR A 481 9.40 -10.14 6.10
N ASN A 482 10.22 -10.92 5.39
CA ASN A 482 10.74 -12.19 5.90
C ASN A 482 11.87 -12.01 6.92
N GLN A 483 12.59 -10.89 6.90
CA GLN A 483 13.68 -10.59 7.85
C GLN A 483 13.20 -9.98 9.17
N ILE A 484 11.97 -9.47 9.22
CA ILE A 484 11.42 -8.73 10.37
C ILE A 484 10.52 -9.62 11.26
N LYS A 485 10.29 -10.88 10.87
CA LYS A 485 9.71 -11.91 11.73
C LYS A 485 10.77 -12.52 12.64
#